data_AF-A0A970YUC6-F1
#
_entry.id   AF-A0A970YUC6-F1
#
_cell.length_a   1.000
_cell.length_b   1.000
_cell.length_c   1.000
_cell.angle_alpha   90.00
_cell.angle_beta   90.00
_cell.angle_gamma   90.00
#
_symmetry.space_group_name_H-M   'P 1'
#
loop_
_entity.id
_entity.type
_entity.pdbx_description
1 polymer ?
#
loop_
_entity_poly.entity_id
_entity_poly.type
_entity_poly.pdbx_seq_one_letter_code
_entity_poly.pdbx_strand_id
1 'polypeptide(L)'
;MIQFLEWDSSFFEKKIGRFECDLLTMIELDTLIKGKSTQNYDLVYLFTNNIEKEVDNYLKNRGIHVIDHKVTYAINGEFQACKGSDFIEPYQGSLTKDLLNLALLSGHESRFNKDPLLNPKFNILYSQWIEKSLSGQLADRVFVAKNGKRISG
;
A
#
# COMPACT_ATOMS: atom_id res chain seq x y z
N MET A 1 -20.13 -1.79 -6.25
CA MET A 1 -20.30 -0.31 -6.22
C MET A 1 -18.96 0.32 -5.88
N ILE A 2 -18.63 1.51 -6.38
CA ILE A 2 -17.37 2.19 -6.06
C ILE A 2 -17.49 2.88 -4.69
N GLN A 3 -16.62 2.52 -3.77
CA GLN A 3 -16.47 3.16 -2.47
C GLN A 3 -15.51 4.36 -2.58
N PHE A 4 -15.92 5.53 -2.09
CA PHE A 4 -15.04 6.70 -2.02
C PHE A 4 -13.97 6.52 -0.93
N LEU A 5 -12.72 6.88 -1.24
CA LEU A 5 -11.61 6.84 -0.29
C LEU A 5 -11.23 8.26 0.12
N GLU A 6 -11.80 8.73 1.22
CA GLU A 6 -11.60 10.10 1.73
C GLU A 6 -10.11 10.43 1.92
N TRP A 7 -9.39 9.58 2.65
CA TRP A 7 -8.00 9.82 2.99
C TRP A 7 -7.10 9.85 1.75
N ASP A 8 -7.18 8.84 0.88
CA ASP A 8 -6.43 8.81 -0.37
C ASP A 8 -6.80 10.01 -1.25
N SER A 9 -8.08 10.38 -1.31
CA SER A 9 -8.52 11.46 -2.18
C SER A 9 -7.97 12.82 -1.74
N SER A 10 -8.03 13.07 -0.42
CA SER A 10 -7.43 14.26 0.18
C SER A 10 -5.90 14.24 0.03
N PHE A 11 -5.26 13.10 0.32
CA PHE A 11 -3.81 12.98 0.28
C PHE A 11 -3.25 13.15 -1.14
N PHE A 12 -3.87 12.54 -2.16
CA PHE A 12 -3.39 12.60 -3.55
C PHE A 12 -3.98 13.76 -4.35
N GLU A 13 -4.92 14.53 -3.79
CA GLU A 13 -5.63 15.61 -4.47
C GLU A 13 -6.30 15.11 -5.76
N LYS A 14 -6.96 13.95 -5.64
CA LYS A 14 -7.66 13.24 -6.72
C LYS A 14 -8.93 12.64 -6.15
N LYS A 15 -10.01 12.55 -6.92
CA LYS A 15 -11.17 11.76 -6.50
C LYS A 15 -10.86 10.27 -6.69
N ILE A 16 -10.50 9.59 -5.60
CA ILE A 16 -10.08 8.19 -5.59
C ILE A 16 -11.18 7.29 -5.03
N GLY A 17 -11.46 6.21 -5.74
CA GLY A 17 -12.41 5.17 -5.33
C GLY A 17 -11.77 3.80 -5.19
N ARG A 18 -12.51 2.88 -4.58
CA ARG A 18 -12.23 1.44 -4.54
C ARG A 18 -13.39 0.66 -5.11
N PHE A 19 -13.09 -0.30 -5.96
CA PHE A 19 -14.01 -1.31 -6.43
C PHE A 19 -13.43 -2.69 -6.10
N GLU A 20 -14.27 -3.59 -5.62
CA GLU A 20 -13.85 -4.92 -5.22
C GLU A 20 -14.88 -5.94 -5.70
N CYS A 21 -14.38 -7.02 -6.29
CA CYS A 21 -15.14 -8.17 -6.75
C CYS A 21 -14.31 -9.44 -6.52
N ASP A 22 -14.92 -10.61 -6.42
CA ASP A 22 -14.15 -11.86 -6.28
C ASP A 22 -13.57 -12.33 -7.63
N LEU A 23 -14.41 -12.27 -8.67
CA LEU A 23 -14.04 -12.57 -10.06
C LEU A 23 -14.36 -11.37 -10.94
N LEU A 24 -13.36 -10.87 -11.65
CA LEU A 24 -13.52 -9.79 -12.62
C LEU A 24 -13.97 -10.36 -13.98
N THR A 25 -15.24 -10.10 -14.31
CA THR A 25 -15.88 -10.42 -15.61
C THR A 25 -16.09 -9.16 -16.45
N MET A 26 -16.51 -9.30 -17.71
CA MET A 26 -16.85 -8.14 -18.55
C MET A 26 -18.01 -7.31 -17.97
N ILE A 27 -18.95 -7.94 -17.28
CA ILE A 27 -20.09 -7.26 -16.63
C ILE A 27 -19.60 -6.38 -15.47
N GLU A 28 -18.70 -6.92 -14.64
CA GLU A 28 -18.09 -6.17 -13.53
C GLU A 28 -17.22 -5.02 -14.05
N LEU A 29 -16.44 -5.25 -15.10
CA LEU A 29 -15.63 -4.22 -15.75
C LEU A 29 -16.49 -3.09 -16.32
N ASP A 30 -17.58 -3.41 -17.03
CA ASP A 30 -18.51 -2.41 -17.54
C ASP A 30 -19.17 -1.61 -16.42
N THR A 31 -19.53 -2.27 -15.33
CA THR A 31 -20.10 -1.64 -14.13
C THR A 31 -19.10 -0.67 -13.51
N LEU A 32 -17.83 -1.08 -13.39
CA LEU A 32 -16.73 -0.24 -12.92
C LEU A 32 -16.52 0.98 -13.82
N ILE A 33 -16.44 0.81 -15.15
CA ILE A 33 -16.21 1.90 -16.10
C ILE A 33 -17.36 2.91 -16.06
N LYS A 34 -18.62 2.43 -16.05
CA LYS A 34 -19.81 3.28 -15.92
C LYS A 34 -19.80 4.02 -14.59
N GLY A 35 -19.51 3.32 -13.49
CA GLY A 35 -19.42 3.92 -12.15
C GLY A 35 -18.36 5.01 -12.08
N LYS A 36 -17.17 4.74 -12.61
CA LYS A 36 -16.05 5.71 -12.63
C LYS A 36 -16.46 7.00 -13.35
N SER A 37 -17.08 6.86 -14.52
CA SER A 37 -17.52 7.98 -15.35
C SER A 37 -18.66 8.76 -14.71
N THR A 38 -19.75 8.08 -14.33
CA THR A 38 -20.95 8.71 -13.75
C THR A 38 -20.68 9.44 -12.44
N GLN A 39 -19.73 8.94 -11.65
CA GLN A 39 -19.34 9.54 -10.36
C GLN A 39 -18.09 10.42 -10.48
N ASN A 40 -17.55 10.64 -11.69
CA ASN A 40 -16.39 11.50 -11.97
C ASN A 40 -15.14 11.19 -11.11
N TYR A 41 -14.81 9.90 -10.93
CA TYR A 41 -13.56 9.52 -10.25
C TYR A 41 -12.36 9.74 -11.16
N ASP A 42 -11.25 10.23 -10.60
CA ASP A 42 -9.96 10.34 -11.30
C ASP A 42 -9.29 8.96 -11.40
N LEU A 43 -9.28 8.22 -10.28
CA LEU A 43 -8.67 6.90 -10.16
C LEU A 43 -9.58 5.97 -9.35
N VAL A 44 -9.63 4.69 -9.73
CA VAL A 44 -10.34 3.66 -8.98
C VAL A 44 -9.41 2.48 -8.80
N TYR A 45 -9.14 2.10 -7.55
CA TYR A 45 -8.44 0.86 -7.24
C TYR A 45 -9.37 -0.32 -7.48
N LEU A 46 -8.95 -1.27 -8.30
CA LEU A 46 -9.67 -2.51 -8.55
C LEU A 46 -8.99 -3.65 -7.79
N PHE A 47 -9.70 -4.24 -6.82
CA PHE A 47 -9.27 -5.43 -6.10
C PHE A 47 -10.08 -6.62 -6.59
N THR A 48 -9.40 -7.70 -6.96
CA THR A 48 -10.03 -8.96 -7.34
C THR A 48 -9.13 -10.15 -7.04
N ASN A 49 -9.74 -11.30 -6.73
CA ASN A 49 -9.01 -12.54 -6.51
C ASN A 49 -8.73 -13.26 -7.83
N ASN A 50 -9.64 -13.12 -8.79
CA ASN A 50 -9.56 -13.80 -10.09
C ASN A 50 -9.92 -12.83 -11.23
N ILE A 51 -9.40 -13.09 -12.42
CA ILE A 51 -9.72 -12.35 -13.65
C ILE A 51 -10.06 -13.36 -14.73
N GLU A 52 -11.21 -13.18 -15.40
CA GLU A 52 -11.54 -14.00 -16.56
C GLU A 52 -10.57 -13.72 -17.71
N LYS A 53 -10.21 -14.78 -18.46
CA LYS A 53 -9.22 -14.69 -19.55
C LYS A 53 -9.59 -13.64 -20.61
N GLU A 54 -10.87 -13.50 -20.93
CA GLU A 54 -11.35 -12.49 -21.87
C GLU A 54 -11.08 -11.07 -21.37
N VAL A 55 -11.36 -10.81 -20.09
CA VAL A 55 -11.13 -9.52 -19.45
C VAL A 55 -9.63 -9.22 -19.34
N ASP A 56 -8.83 -10.19 -18.94
CA ASP A 56 -7.38 -10.05 -18.83
C ASP A 56 -6.76 -9.67 -20.20
N ASN A 57 -7.18 -10.35 -21.26
CA ASN A 57 -6.77 -10.00 -22.64
C ASN A 57 -7.23 -8.59 -23.03
N TYR A 58 -8.47 -8.23 -22.71
CA TYR A 58 -9.01 -6.90 -22.99
C TYR A 58 -8.20 -5.78 -22.31
N LEU A 59 -7.84 -5.96 -21.04
CA LEU A 59 -7.05 -5.01 -20.25
C LEU A 59 -5.61 -4.90 -20.79
N LYS A 60 -4.95 -6.04 -21.04
CA LYS A 60 -3.59 -6.08 -21.59
C LYS A 60 -3.47 -5.39 -22.94
N ASN A 61 -4.44 -5.59 -23.83
CA ASN A 61 -4.49 -4.94 -25.14
C ASN A 61 -4.63 -3.41 -25.05
N ARG A 62 -5.02 -2.87 -23.89
CA ARG A 62 -5.12 -1.44 -23.60
C ARG A 62 -3.95 -0.91 -22.75
N GLY A 63 -2.92 -1.74 -22.51
CA GLY A 63 -1.79 -1.38 -21.66
C GLY A 63 -2.16 -1.28 -20.18
N ILE A 64 -3.29 -1.85 -19.76
CA ILE A 64 -3.68 -1.92 -18.36
C ILE A 64 -3.07 -3.20 -17.78
N HIS A 65 -2.25 -3.03 -16.75
CA HIS A 65 -1.50 -4.11 -16.13
C HIS A 65 -1.83 -4.23 -14.66
N VAL A 66 -1.68 -5.44 -14.11
CA VAL A 66 -1.76 -5.67 -12.67
C VAL A 66 -0.60 -4.93 -12.00
N ILE A 67 -0.92 -4.05 -11.06
CA ILE A 67 0.06 -3.20 -10.36
C ILE A 67 0.59 -3.87 -9.09
N ASP A 68 -0.21 -4.73 -8.45
CA ASP A 68 0.11 -5.29 -7.13
C ASP A 68 -0.56 -6.66 -6.92
N HIS A 69 0.10 -7.51 -6.13
CA HIS A 69 -0.43 -8.77 -5.62
C HIS A 69 -0.35 -8.76 -4.09
N LYS A 70 -1.51 -8.71 -3.44
CA LYS A 70 -1.59 -8.67 -1.98
C LYS A 70 -1.95 -10.04 -1.42
N VAL A 71 -1.12 -10.54 -0.50
CA VAL A 71 -1.38 -11.77 0.24
C VAL A 71 -1.34 -11.47 1.74
N THR A 72 -2.38 -11.88 2.45
CA THR A 72 -2.45 -11.77 3.91
C THR A 72 -2.10 -13.12 4.51
N TYR A 73 -1.05 -13.16 5.32
CA TYR A 73 -0.68 -14.34 6.11
C TYR A 73 -1.20 -14.20 7.53
N ALA A 74 -1.62 -15.32 8.12
CA ALA A 74 -2.02 -15.39 9.52
C ALA A 74 -1.37 -16.62 10.16
N ILE A 75 -0.81 -16.44 11.34
CA ILE A 75 -0.26 -17.52 12.16
C ILE A 75 -1.06 -17.54 13.46
N ASN A 76 -1.72 -18.67 13.73
CA ASN A 76 -2.39 -18.92 14.99
C ASN A 76 -1.39 -19.66 15.91
N GLY A 77 -1.22 -19.19 17.14
CA GLY A 77 -0.36 -19.86 18.09
C GLY A 77 -0.23 -19.11 19.41
N GLU A 78 0.18 -19.84 20.45
CA GLU A 78 0.65 -19.24 21.69
C GLU A 78 2.08 -18.77 21.49
N PHE A 79 2.28 -17.45 21.53
CA PHE A 79 3.62 -16.87 21.44
C PHE A 79 4.29 -16.96 22.80
N GLN A 80 5.26 -17.85 22.94
CA GLN A 80 6.13 -17.85 24.11
C GLN A 80 7.16 -16.74 23.99
N ALA A 81 7.41 -16.05 25.09
CA ALA A 81 8.49 -15.08 25.17
C ALA A 81 9.82 -15.78 24.86
N CYS A 82 10.40 -15.48 23.71
CA CYS A 82 11.75 -15.90 23.38
C CYS A 82 12.75 -14.89 23.95
N LYS A 83 13.99 -15.34 24.21
CA LYS A 83 15.09 -14.39 24.41
C LYS A 83 15.18 -13.56 23.13
N GLY A 84 14.92 -12.26 23.25
CA GLY A 84 15.03 -11.32 22.14
C GLY A 84 16.43 -11.36 21.53
N SER A 85 16.55 -10.92 20.29
CA SER A 85 17.85 -10.73 19.67
C SER A 85 18.59 -9.55 20.33
N ASP A 86 19.88 -9.71 20.62
CA ASP A 86 20.71 -8.64 21.19
C ASP A 86 20.84 -7.40 20.27
N PHE A 87 20.44 -7.52 19.00
CA PHE A 87 20.51 -6.42 18.02
C PHE A 87 19.16 -5.80 17.68
N ILE A 88 18.04 -6.27 18.25
CA ILE A 88 16.70 -5.69 18.02
C ILE A 88 16.23 -4.99 19.29
N GLU A 89 15.89 -3.72 19.19
CA GLU A 89 15.42 -2.93 20.33
C GLU A 89 14.26 -1.98 19.96
N PRO A 90 13.40 -1.61 20.92
CA PRO A 90 12.42 -0.54 20.71
C PRO A 90 13.14 0.77 20.39
N TYR A 91 12.68 1.46 19.36
CA TYR A 91 13.24 2.74 18.95
C TYR A 91 12.49 3.89 19.62
N GLN A 92 13.23 4.73 20.36
CA GLN A 92 12.73 5.94 21.01
C GLN A 92 13.62 7.11 20.57
N GLY A 93 13.28 7.72 19.44
CA GLY A 93 14.06 8.81 18.88
C GLY A 93 13.32 9.52 17.76
N SER A 94 13.89 10.62 17.28
CA SER A 94 13.39 11.33 16.10
C SER A 94 13.66 10.54 14.82
N LEU A 95 13.01 10.92 13.72
CA LEU A 95 13.33 10.37 12.41
C LEU A 95 14.81 10.62 12.07
N THR A 96 15.52 9.56 11.69
CA THR A 96 16.90 9.62 11.19
C THR A 96 16.93 9.36 9.70
N LYS A 97 18.04 9.72 9.05
CA LYS A 97 18.25 9.44 7.63
C LYS A 97 18.22 7.94 7.32
N ASP A 98 18.77 7.10 8.21
CA ASP A 98 18.74 5.64 8.03
C ASP A 98 17.31 5.10 8.05
N LEU A 99 16.48 5.53 9.01
CA LEU A 99 15.08 5.13 9.10
C LEU A 99 14.26 5.63 7.91
N LEU A 100 14.48 6.87 7.47
CA LEU A 100 13.81 7.40 6.28
C LEU A 100 14.17 6.58 5.04
N ASN A 101 15.45 6.27 4.85
CA ASN A 101 15.90 5.45 3.73
C ASN A 101 15.30 4.04 3.78
N LEU A 102 15.21 3.42 4.96
CA LEU A 102 14.57 2.11 5.14
C LEU A 102 13.07 2.18 4.85
N ALA A 103 12.39 3.24 5.29
CA ALA A 103 10.96 3.44 4.99
C ALA A 103 10.73 3.55 3.48
N LEU A 104 11.49 4.39 2.78
CA LEU A 104 11.41 4.52 1.32
C LEU A 104 11.77 3.22 0.60
N LEU A 105 12.82 2.53 1.05
CA LEU A 105 13.23 1.25 0.47
C LEU A 105 12.14 0.19 0.63
N SER A 106 11.46 0.13 1.77
CA SER A 106 10.35 -0.81 1.98
C SER A 106 9.18 -0.55 1.02
N GLY A 107 9.01 0.68 0.54
CA GLY A 107 7.97 1.08 -0.39
C GLY A 107 8.32 0.99 -1.88
N HIS A 108 9.55 0.66 -2.26
CA HIS A 108 10.00 0.82 -3.66
C HIS A 108 9.18 0.00 -4.67
N GLU A 109 8.70 -1.18 -4.28
CA GLU A 109 7.84 -2.02 -5.13
C GLU A 109 6.34 -1.76 -4.95
N SER A 110 5.97 -0.80 -4.10
CA SER A 110 4.56 -0.50 -3.82
C SER A 110 3.86 0.09 -5.04
N ARG A 111 2.53 -0.10 -5.08
CA ARG A 111 1.66 0.57 -6.04
C ARG A 111 1.83 2.10 -6.05
N PHE A 112 2.14 2.69 -4.89
CA PHE A 112 2.31 4.13 -4.77
C PHE A 112 3.57 4.63 -5.46
N ASN A 113 4.59 3.79 -5.63
CA ASN A 113 5.76 4.11 -6.44
C ASN A 113 5.55 3.75 -7.92
N LYS A 114 4.85 2.66 -8.22
CA LYS A 114 4.68 2.15 -9.59
C LYS A 114 3.64 2.89 -10.41
N ASP A 115 2.55 3.35 -9.79
CA ASP A 115 1.47 4.05 -10.49
C ASP A 115 1.85 5.51 -10.75
N PRO A 116 1.93 5.97 -12.01
CA PRO A 116 2.29 7.35 -12.34
C PRO A 116 1.34 8.41 -11.74
N LEU A 117 0.09 8.06 -11.43
CA LEU A 117 -0.86 8.97 -10.80
C LEU A 117 -0.61 9.14 -9.29
N LEU A 118 0.12 8.21 -8.67
CA LEU A 118 0.41 8.18 -7.23
C LEU A 118 1.88 8.49 -6.91
N ASN A 119 2.80 8.09 -7.80
CA ASN A 119 4.26 8.23 -7.67
C ASN A 119 4.72 9.62 -7.21
N PRO A 120 4.15 10.74 -7.70
CA PRO A 120 4.59 12.07 -7.26
C PRO A 120 4.49 12.31 -5.74
N LYS A 121 3.63 11.57 -5.02
CA LYS A 121 3.51 11.65 -3.56
C LYS A 121 4.10 10.44 -2.82
N PHE A 122 4.78 9.52 -3.50
CA PHE A 122 5.39 8.33 -2.90
C PHE A 122 6.33 8.67 -1.74
N ASN A 123 7.29 9.56 -1.96
CA ASN A 123 8.25 9.94 -0.92
C ASN A 123 7.56 10.61 0.27
N ILE A 124 6.55 11.45 0.02
CA ILE A 124 5.77 12.14 1.05
C ILE A 124 5.01 11.11 1.89
N LEU A 125 4.36 10.14 1.24
CA LEU A 125 3.58 9.09 1.89
C LEU A 125 4.42 8.30 2.88
N TYR A 126 5.54 7.74 2.41
CA TYR A 126 6.39 6.89 3.23
C TYR A 126 7.17 7.67 4.30
N SER A 127 7.51 8.94 4.05
CA SER A 127 8.08 9.83 5.08
C SER A 127 7.06 10.07 6.20
N GLN A 128 5.82 10.47 5.85
CA GLN A 128 4.77 10.69 6.85
C GLN A 128 4.40 9.40 7.59
N TRP A 129 4.45 8.25 6.91
CA TRP A 129 4.18 6.97 7.55
C TRP A 129 5.20 6.70 8.66
N ILE A 130 6.50 6.77 8.39
CA ILE A 130 7.50 6.52 9.43
C ILE A 130 7.44 7.58 10.54
N GLU A 131 7.23 8.86 10.22
CA GLU A 131 7.07 9.91 11.22
C GLU A 131 5.89 9.66 12.17
N LYS A 132 4.73 9.30 11.60
CA LYS A 132 3.52 9.01 12.38
C LYS A 132 3.61 7.70 13.16
N SER A 133 4.36 6.72 12.65
CA SER A 133 4.66 5.49 13.40
C SER A 133 5.56 5.80 14.60
N LEU A 134 6.58 6.64 14.43
CA LEU A 134 7.47 7.08 15.51
C LEU A 134 6.73 7.93 16.56
N SER A 135 5.73 8.71 16.16
CA SER A 135 4.93 9.53 17.07
C SER A 135 3.78 8.77 17.75
N GLY A 136 3.62 7.46 17.50
CA GLY A 136 2.53 6.66 18.06
C GLY A 136 1.16 6.84 17.39
N GLN A 137 1.08 7.56 16.27
CA GLN A 137 -0.20 7.81 15.57
C GLN A 137 -0.61 6.64 14.66
N LEU A 138 0.36 5.91 14.10
CA LEU A 138 0.10 4.77 13.20
C LEU A 138 0.61 3.41 13.73
N ALA A 139 1.46 3.43 14.76
CA ALA A 139 2.01 2.21 15.34
C ALA A 139 2.12 2.37 16.86
N ASP A 140 1.88 1.30 17.61
CA ASP A 140 2.06 1.33 19.07
C ASP A 140 3.54 1.48 19.45
N ARG A 141 4.43 0.82 18.69
CA ARG A 141 5.88 0.85 18.86
C ARG A 141 6.59 0.61 17.53
N VAL A 142 7.77 1.20 17.38
CA VAL A 142 8.72 0.90 16.30
C VAL A 142 9.91 0.17 16.90
N PHE A 143 10.35 -0.91 16.25
CA PHE A 143 11.56 -1.64 16.60
C PHE A 143 12.60 -1.44 15.52
N VAL A 144 13.89 -1.48 15.90
CA VAL A 144 15.01 -1.38 14.95
C VAL A 144 16.00 -2.50 15.19
N ALA A 145 16.57 -3.01 14.11
CA ALA A 145 17.76 -3.83 14.09
C ALA A 145 19.00 -2.95 13.91
N LYS A 146 19.98 -3.08 14.80
CA LYS A 146 21.24 -2.31 14.75
C LYS A 146 22.43 -3.18 14.41
N ASN A 147 23.31 -2.66 13.56
CA ASN A 147 24.64 -3.23 13.33
C ASN A 147 25.69 -2.18 13.70
N GLY A 148 26.22 -2.28 14.93
CA GLY A 148 26.99 -1.21 15.55
C GLY A 148 26.15 0.04 15.80
N LYS A 149 26.54 1.18 15.23
CA LYS A 149 25.80 2.46 15.35
C LYS A 149 24.73 2.68 14.27
N ARG A 150 24.68 1.82 13.25
CA ARG A 150 23.80 1.99 12.08
C ARG A 150 22.51 1.17 12.27
N ILE A 151 21.38 1.76 11.86
CA ILE A 151 20.11 1.03 11.76
C ILE A 151 20.09 0.28 10.42
N SER A 152 19.86 -1.03 10.46
CA SER A 152 19.90 -1.91 9.29
C SER A 152 18.55 -2.53 8.93
N GLY A 153 17.55 -2.43 9.81
CA GLY A 153 16.21 -2.97 9.61
C GLY A 153 15.25 -2.50 10.70
#